data_AF-A0A3P7ZR07-F1
#
_entry.id   AF-A0A3P7ZR07-F1
#
_cell.length_a   1.000
_cell.length_b   1.000
_cell.length_c   1.000
_cell.angle_alpha   90.00
_cell.angle_beta   90.00
_cell.angle_gamma   90.00
#
_symmetry.space_group_name_H-M   'P 1'
#
loop_
_entity.id
_entity.type
_entity.pdbx_description
1 polymer ?
#
loop_
_entity_poly.entity_id
_entity_poly.type
_entity_poly.pdbx_seq_one_letter_code
_entity_poly.pdbx_strand_id
1 'polypeptide(L)'
;MTNAFWTHFMNDGKRKLQEYNRKNGTSVRIIRDHTVNITDVENLSLYLRRRILKLFNDQDMTPPEMVVKNGYVTITGMPKLGTKRYRSTELSVLLGLDYNDWNGTAINKMLTVTERRNMEDAYRNIEDHYVNNHNHKFNNSFYQVHVNKHDRSSDIGAVKQ
;
A
#
# COMPACT_ATOMS: atom_id res chain seq x y z
N MET A 1 -29.84 7.89 1.55
CA MET A 1 -29.73 9.04 0.63
C MET A 1 -30.06 8.56 -0.77
N THR A 2 -31.17 9.01 -1.35
CA THR A 2 -31.59 8.59 -2.69
C THR A 2 -30.79 9.34 -3.74
N ASN A 3 -30.14 8.59 -4.63
CA ASN A 3 -29.27 9.06 -5.71
C ASN A 3 -30.06 9.70 -6.87
N ALA A 4 -31.08 10.52 -6.58
CA ALA A 4 -32.03 11.05 -7.56
C ALA A 4 -31.34 11.83 -8.69
N PHE A 5 -30.32 12.62 -8.34
CA PHE A 5 -29.47 13.30 -9.32
C PHE A 5 -28.77 12.30 -10.26
N TRP A 6 -28.10 11.29 -9.71
CA TRP A 6 -27.34 10.32 -10.51
C TRP A 6 -28.24 9.45 -11.38
N THR A 7 -29.43 9.08 -10.89
CA THR A 7 -30.44 8.36 -11.69
C THR A 7 -30.88 9.21 -12.89
N HIS A 8 -31.25 10.46 -12.65
CA HIS A 8 -31.63 11.39 -13.73
C HIS A 8 -30.47 11.66 -14.70
N PHE A 9 -29.26 11.87 -14.19
CA PHE A 9 -28.09 12.14 -15.00
C PHE A 9 -27.66 10.93 -15.85
N MET A 10 -27.74 9.71 -15.33
CA MET A 10 -27.40 8.50 -16.08
C MET A 10 -28.44 8.19 -17.16
N ASN A 11 -29.71 8.53 -16.93
CA ASN A 11 -30.79 8.34 -17.90
C ASN A 11 -30.75 9.40 -19.03
N ASP A 12 -30.70 10.69 -18.67
CA ASP A 12 -30.84 11.79 -19.65
C ASP A 12 -29.58 12.66 -19.78
N GLY A 13 -28.88 12.90 -18.67
CA GLY A 13 -27.71 13.78 -18.64
C GLY A 13 -26.55 13.27 -19.51
N LYS A 14 -26.30 11.95 -19.51
CA LYS A 14 -25.25 11.32 -20.31
C LYS A 14 -25.43 11.53 -21.81
N ARG A 15 -26.68 11.43 -22.30
CA ARG A 15 -27.01 11.67 -23.70
C ARG A 15 -26.76 13.13 -24.09
N LYS A 16 -27.22 14.08 -23.25
CA LYS A 16 -26.99 15.51 -23.46
C LYS A 16 -25.50 15.87 -23.47
N LEU A 17 -24.69 15.21 -22.64
CA LEU A 17 -23.25 15.38 -22.63
C LEU A 17 -22.60 14.90 -23.94
N GLN A 18 -23.04 13.77 -24.48
CA GLN A 18 -22.56 13.28 -25.78
C GLN A 18 -22.95 14.22 -26.93
N GLU A 19 -24.17 14.74 -26.92
CA GLU A 19 -24.63 15.74 -27.90
C GLU A 19 -23.80 17.03 -27.81
N TYR A 20 -23.51 17.49 -26.60
CA TYR A 20 -22.63 18.63 -26.36
C TYR A 20 -21.22 18.38 -26.91
N ASN A 21 -20.63 17.22 -26.62
CA ASN A 21 -19.33 16.81 -27.15
C ASN A 21 -19.30 16.83 -28.68
N ARG A 22 -20.33 16.25 -29.32
CA ARG A 22 -20.46 16.22 -30.79
C ARG A 22 -20.58 17.61 -31.38
N LYS A 23 -21.34 18.50 -30.75
CA LYS A 23 -21.61 19.86 -31.25
C LYS A 23 -20.41 20.80 -31.11
N ASN A 24 -19.63 20.65 -30.04
CA ASN A 24 -18.57 21.59 -29.68
C ASN A 24 -17.16 21.05 -29.96
N GLY A 25 -17.04 19.84 -30.53
CA GLY A 25 -15.74 19.19 -30.73
C GLY A 25 -15.01 18.90 -29.42
N THR A 26 -15.74 18.80 -28.30
CA THR A 26 -15.18 18.52 -26.97
C THR A 26 -15.24 17.02 -26.67
N SER A 27 -14.40 16.57 -25.75
CA SER A 27 -14.35 15.17 -25.30
C SER A 27 -14.50 15.08 -23.78
N VAL A 28 -15.60 15.64 -23.27
CA VAL A 28 -15.92 15.55 -21.84
C VAL A 28 -16.36 14.13 -21.54
N ARG A 29 -15.58 13.41 -20.73
CA ARG A 29 -15.83 12.02 -20.36
C ARG A 29 -16.17 11.96 -18.88
N ILE A 30 -17.27 11.29 -18.55
CA ILE A 30 -17.54 10.89 -17.18
C ILE A 30 -16.63 9.70 -16.89
N ILE A 31 -15.54 9.98 -16.19
CA ILE A 31 -14.72 8.95 -15.59
C ILE A 31 -15.41 8.62 -14.27
N ARG A 32 -15.88 7.38 -14.09
CA ARG A 32 -15.98 6.89 -12.72
C ARG A 32 -14.54 6.87 -12.26
N ASP A 33 -14.18 7.72 -11.31
CA ASP A 33 -12.98 7.44 -10.56
C ASP A 33 -13.07 5.96 -10.20
N HIS A 34 -12.02 5.21 -10.52
CA HIS A 34 -11.77 3.98 -9.81
C HIS A 34 -11.49 4.42 -8.39
N THR A 35 -12.53 4.74 -7.63
CA THR A 35 -12.48 4.82 -6.19
C THR A 35 -11.84 3.49 -5.84
N VAL A 36 -10.59 3.53 -5.35
CA VAL A 36 -10.01 2.39 -4.62
C VAL A 36 -11.17 1.89 -3.79
N ASN A 37 -11.64 0.67 -4.06
CA ASN A 37 -12.88 0.22 -3.49
C ASN A 37 -12.67 0.39 -1.99
N ILE A 38 -13.42 1.27 -1.32
CA ILE A 38 -13.16 1.60 0.09
C ILE A 38 -13.16 0.29 0.89
N THR A 39 -13.98 -0.65 0.43
CA THR A 39 -14.04 -2.07 0.77
C THR A 39 -12.71 -2.81 0.67
N ASP A 40 -11.88 -2.60 -0.35
CA ASP A 40 -10.57 -3.28 -0.48
C ASP A 40 -9.56 -2.80 0.56
N VAL A 41 -9.55 -1.50 0.88
CA VAL A 41 -8.66 -0.97 1.94
C VAL A 41 -9.13 -1.45 3.31
N GLU A 42 -10.45 -1.53 3.51
CA GLU A 42 -11.04 -2.15 4.71
C GLU A 42 -10.72 -3.65 4.79
N ASN A 43 -10.82 -4.39 3.69
CA ASN A 43 -10.45 -5.79 3.64
C ASN A 43 -8.95 -5.99 3.92
N LEU A 44 -8.09 -5.11 3.39
CA LEU A 44 -6.67 -5.11 3.71
C LEU A 44 -6.44 -4.87 5.20
N SER A 45 -7.16 -3.94 5.82
CA SER A 45 -7.03 -3.65 7.25
C SER A 45 -7.36 -4.86 8.14
N LEU A 46 -8.38 -5.64 7.76
CA LEU A 46 -8.75 -6.89 8.44
C LEU A 46 -7.72 -8.01 8.18
N TYR A 47 -7.23 -8.11 6.96
CA TYR A 47 -6.16 -9.04 6.59
C TYR A 47 -4.90 -8.76 7.40
N LEU A 48 -4.44 -7.51 7.47
CA LEU A 48 -3.24 -7.12 8.21
C LEU A 48 -3.38 -7.43 9.70
N ARG A 49 -4.53 -7.13 10.31
CA ARG A 49 -4.79 -7.49 11.71
C ARG A 49 -4.60 -9.00 11.94
N ARG A 50 -5.19 -9.84 11.10
CA ARG A 50 -5.05 -11.31 11.20
C ARG A 50 -3.59 -11.74 11.02
N ARG A 51 -2.88 -11.14 10.07
CA ARG A 51 -1.47 -11.45 9.78
C ARG A 51 -0.56 -11.10 10.94
N ILE A 52 -0.74 -9.91 11.53
CA ILE A 52 0.02 -9.47 12.71
C ILE A 52 -0.26 -10.39 13.89
N LEU A 53 -1.53 -10.70 14.19
CA LEU A 53 -1.87 -11.62 15.28
C LEU A 53 -1.21 -12.99 15.09
N LYS A 54 -1.22 -13.53 13.87
CA LYS A 54 -0.56 -14.79 13.56
C LYS A 54 0.94 -14.72 13.84
N LEU A 55 1.63 -13.66 13.41
CA LEU A 55 3.07 -13.50 13.66
C LEU A 55 3.42 -13.48 15.14
N PHE A 56 2.63 -12.78 15.97
CA PHE A 56 2.85 -12.75 17.41
C PHE A 56 2.60 -14.12 18.06
N ASN A 57 1.53 -14.81 17.64
CA ASN A 57 1.24 -16.16 18.12
C ASN A 57 2.32 -17.17 17.72
N ASP A 58 2.81 -17.10 16.48
CA ASP A 58 3.89 -17.98 15.98
C ASP A 58 5.23 -17.72 16.70
N GLN A 59 5.37 -16.58 17.38
CA GLN A 59 6.56 -16.19 18.15
C GLN A 59 6.36 -16.30 19.68
N ASP A 60 5.24 -16.87 20.14
CA ASP A 60 4.86 -16.93 21.56
C ASP A 60 4.88 -15.57 22.27
N MET A 61 4.59 -14.49 21.52
CA MET A 61 4.55 -13.12 22.03
C MET A 61 3.10 -12.67 22.25
N THR A 62 2.89 -11.86 23.29
CA THR A 62 1.57 -11.23 23.52
C THR A 62 1.28 -10.24 22.40
N PRO A 63 0.19 -10.42 21.63
CA PRO A 63 -0.14 -9.50 20.55
C PRO A 63 -0.57 -8.13 21.10
N PRO A 64 -0.25 -7.04 20.38
CA PRO A 64 -0.76 -5.72 20.74
C PRO A 64 -2.27 -5.65 20.54
N GLU A 65 -2.91 -4.75 21.28
CA GLU A 65 -4.31 -4.44 21.03
C GLU A 65 -4.42 -3.70 19.68
N MET A 66 -5.37 -4.12 18.86
CA MET A 66 -5.55 -3.58 17.51
C MET A 66 -7.01 -3.30 17.23
N VAL A 67 -7.28 -2.08 16.78
CA VAL A 67 -8.59 -1.61 16.33
C VAL A 67 -8.53 -1.29 14.85
N VAL A 68 -9.50 -1.78 14.10
CA VAL A 68 -9.61 -1.57 12.66
C VAL A 68 -10.85 -0.72 12.38
N LYS A 69 -10.70 0.38 11.63
CA LYS A 69 -11.81 1.27 11.26
C LYS A 69 -11.54 2.02 9.97
N ASN A 70 -12.47 1.96 9.02
CA ASN A 70 -12.45 2.71 7.75
C ASN A 70 -11.12 2.59 6.99
N GLY A 71 -10.53 1.38 6.93
CA GLY A 71 -9.25 1.14 6.25
C GLY A 71 -8.01 1.59 7.03
N TYR A 72 -8.15 1.95 8.30
CA TYR A 72 -7.05 2.24 9.21
C TYR A 72 -6.89 1.14 10.26
N VAL A 73 -5.65 0.93 10.67
CA VAL A 73 -5.28 0.06 11.79
C VAL A 73 -4.67 0.93 12.88
N THR A 74 -5.28 0.92 14.06
CA THR A 74 -4.75 1.54 15.28
C THR A 74 -4.17 0.44 16.15
N ILE A 75 -2.90 0.57 16.51
CA ILE A 75 -2.16 -0.35 17.37
C ILE A 75 -1.93 0.35 18.71
N THR A 76 -2.31 -0.32 19.80
CA THR A 76 -2.16 0.12 21.20
C THR A 76 -1.41 -0.93 22.02
N GLY A 77 -0.90 -0.53 23.18
CA GLY A 77 -0.27 -1.46 24.13
C GLY A 77 1.22 -1.78 23.90
N MET A 78 1.88 -1.09 22.96
CA MET A 78 3.33 -1.23 22.75
C MET A 78 4.11 -0.20 23.59
N PRO A 79 4.97 -0.62 24.54
CA PRO A 79 5.63 0.28 25.50
C PRO A 79 6.46 1.40 24.85
N LYS A 80 7.07 1.13 23.68
CA LYS A 80 7.93 2.07 22.95
C LYS A 80 7.18 2.91 21.91
N LEU A 81 5.96 2.52 21.55
CA LEU A 81 5.27 3.07 20.39
C LEU A 81 4.06 3.92 20.75
N GLY A 82 3.48 3.72 21.94
CA GLY A 82 2.22 4.34 22.34
C GLY A 82 1.07 3.92 21.42
N THR A 83 0.06 4.77 21.29
CA THR A 83 -1.04 4.58 20.34
C THR A 83 -0.66 5.15 18.99
N LYS A 84 -0.55 4.29 17.97
CA LYS A 84 -0.32 4.74 16.58
C LYS A 84 -1.40 4.23 15.65
N ARG A 85 -1.79 5.11 14.72
CA ARG A 85 -2.79 4.83 13.69
C ARG A 85 -2.14 4.94 12.32
N TYR A 86 -2.32 3.91 11.52
CA TYR A 86 -1.77 3.81 10.17
C TYR A 86 -2.88 3.57 9.17
N ARG A 87 -2.72 4.10 7.96
CA ARG A 87 -3.54 3.63 6.83
C ARG A 87 -3.06 2.22 6.47
N SER A 88 -3.97 1.34 6.06
CA SER A 88 -3.60 -0.08 5.85
C SER A 88 -2.57 -0.28 4.75
N THR A 89 -2.64 0.55 3.71
CA THR A 89 -1.67 0.53 2.61
C THR A 89 -0.28 0.99 3.06
N GLU A 90 -0.20 2.05 3.87
CA GLU A 90 1.06 2.48 4.50
C GLU A 90 1.61 1.38 5.43
N LEU A 91 0.77 0.85 6.32
CA LEU A 91 1.17 -0.19 7.27
C LEU A 91 1.69 -1.43 6.56
N SER A 92 1.06 -1.85 5.47
CA SER A 92 1.52 -3.01 4.71
C SER A 92 2.93 -2.85 4.16
N VAL A 93 3.31 -1.63 3.77
CA VAL A 93 4.68 -1.39 3.32
C VAL A 93 5.65 -1.36 4.51
N LEU A 94 5.26 -0.71 5.62
CA LEU A 94 6.09 -0.64 6.83
C LEU A 94 6.38 -2.02 7.44
N LEU A 95 5.44 -2.96 7.35
CA LEU A 95 5.63 -4.32 7.86
C LEU A 95 6.59 -5.14 7.00
N GLY A 96 6.75 -4.81 5.71
CA GLY A 96 7.69 -5.49 4.81
C GLY A 96 7.42 -7.00 4.67
N LEU A 97 6.17 -7.45 4.83
CA LEU A 97 5.81 -8.87 4.77
C LEU A 97 5.55 -9.33 3.34
N ASP A 98 5.61 -10.65 3.15
CA ASP A 98 5.07 -11.27 1.95
C ASP A 98 3.53 -11.36 2.01
N TYR A 99 2.90 -10.88 0.94
CA TYR A 99 1.45 -10.78 0.74
C TYR A 99 0.96 -11.64 -0.43
N ASN A 100 1.69 -12.69 -0.82
CA ASN A 100 1.27 -13.60 -1.89
C ASN A 100 -0.10 -14.28 -1.65
N ASP A 101 -0.56 -14.38 -0.40
CA ASP A 101 -1.86 -14.91 -0.01
C ASP A 101 -2.99 -13.85 -0.01
N TRP A 102 -2.68 -12.61 -0.34
CA TRP A 102 -3.67 -11.53 -0.47
C TRP A 102 -4.41 -11.62 -1.81
N ASN A 103 -5.72 -11.85 -1.74
CA ASN A 103 -6.58 -12.04 -2.92
C ASN A 103 -7.35 -10.79 -3.36
N GLY A 104 -6.99 -9.60 -2.87
CA GLY A 104 -7.65 -8.35 -3.23
C GLY A 104 -6.86 -7.51 -4.24
N THR A 105 -7.26 -6.25 -4.41
CA THR A 105 -6.53 -5.31 -5.26
C THR A 105 -5.06 -5.22 -4.83
N ALA A 106 -4.14 -5.19 -5.80
CA ALA A 106 -2.72 -5.05 -5.51
C ALA A 106 -2.45 -3.82 -4.64
N ILE A 107 -1.69 -3.98 -3.55
CA ILE A 107 -1.44 -2.94 -2.54
C ILE A 107 -0.91 -1.64 -3.19
N ASN A 108 0.01 -1.75 -4.16
CA ASN A 108 0.56 -0.58 -4.88
C ASN A 108 -0.51 0.23 -5.64
N LYS A 109 -1.58 -0.44 -6.10
CA LYS A 109 -2.72 0.22 -6.76
C LYS A 109 -3.68 0.90 -5.77
N MET A 110 -3.62 0.55 -4.48
CA MET A 110 -4.43 1.14 -3.42
C MET A 110 -3.75 2.34 -2.72
N LEU A 111 -2.47 2.57 -3.02
CA LEU A 111 -1.72 3.72 -2.53
C LEU A 111 -2.24 5.02 -3.12
N THR A 112 -2.40 6.02 -2.26
CA THR A 112 -2.60 7.41 -2.65
C THR A 112 -1.33 7.96 -3.28
N VAL A 113 -1.49 9.03 -4.06
CA VAL A 113 -0.35 9.74 -4.67
C VAL A 113 0.63 10.22 -3.60
N THR A 114 0.13 10.72 -2.47
CA THR A 114 0.96 11.18 -1.35
C THR A 114 1.74 10.04 -0.70
N GLU A 115 1.11 8.90 -0.42
CA GLU A 115 1.83 7.76 0.18
C GLU A 115 2.90 7.22 -0.78
N ARG A 116 2.58 7.11 -2.07
CA ARG A 116 3.54 6.65 -3.08
C ARG A 116 4.76 7.57 -3.12
N ARG A 117 4.53 8.88 -3.14
CA ARG A 117 5.59 9.88 -3.13
C ARG A 117 6.42 9.86 -1.85
N ASN A 118 5.77 9.81 -0.69
CA ASN A 118 6.47 9.72 0.60
C ASN A 118 7.35 8.46 0.70
N MET A 119 6.90 7.36 0.11
CA MET A 119 7.68 6.13 0.04
C MET A 119 8.85 6.25 -0.93
N GLU A 120 8.63 6.76 -2.13
CA GLU A 120 9.71 7.02 -3.10
C GLU A 120 10.79 7.92 -2.52
N ASP A 121 10.39 8.98 -1.80
CA ASP A 121 11.30 9.90 -1.11
C ASP A 121 12.03 9.18 0.05
N ALA A 122 11.35 8.32 0.82
CA ALA A 122 11.98 7.53 1.87
C ALA A 122 13.04 6.57 1.31
N TYR A 123 12.74 5.88 0.20
CA TYR A 123 13.70 4.97 -0.45
C TYR A 123 14.92 5.72 -1.02
N ARG A 124 14.72 6.90 -1.63
CA ARG A 124 15.83 7.74 -2.14
C ARG A 124 16.76 8.24 -1.04
N ASN A 125 16.18 8.75 0.06
CA ASN A 125 16.98 9.20 1.21
C ASN A 125 17.78 8.08 1.86
N ILE A 126 17.28 6.84 1.79
CA ILE A 126 18.02 5.66 2.26
C ILE A 126 19.21 5.37 1.33
N GLU A 127 19.01 5.39 0.01
CA GLU A 127 20.10 5.20 -0.97
C GLU A 127 21.21 6.26 -0.84
N ASP A 128 20.84 7.53 -0.66
CA ASP A 128 21.79 8.63 -0.44
C ASP A 128 22.55 8.48 0.89
N HIS A 129 21.94 7.91 1.92
CA HIS A 129 22.61 7.61 3.18
C HIS A 129 23.54 6.39 3.10
N TYR A 130 23.23 5.38 2.28
CA TYR A 130 24.12 4.24 2.06
C TYR A 130 25.38 4.60 1.25
N VAL A 131 25.30 5.57 0.34
CA VAL A 131 26.46 6.05 -0.43
C VAL A 131 27.37 6.94 0.42
N ASN A 132 26.83 7.66 1.41
CA ASN A 132 27.59 8.63 2.20
C ASN A 132 28.14 8.10 3.54
N ASN A 133 27.81 6.89 3.98
CA ASN A 133 28.23 6.36 5.29
C ASN A 133 29.16 5.13 5.22
N HIS A 134 30.30 5.30 4.53
CA HIS A 134 31.50 4.49 4.80
C HIS A 134 32.30 4.98 6.03
N ASN A 135 31.70 5.77 6.95
CA ASN A 135 32.38 6.26 8.15
C ASN A 135 31.41 6.75 9.25
N HIS A 136 30.52 5.91 9.77
CA HIS A 136 30.19 5.88 11.22
C HIS A 136 29.07 4.89 11.52
N LYS A 137 29.35 4.00 12.48
CA LYS A 137 28.38 3.11 13.12
C LYS A 137 27.32 3.95 13.83
N PHE A 138 26.07 3.88 13.39
CA PHE A 138 24.92 4.24 14.23
C PHE A 138 23.84 3.15 14.18
N ASN A 139 23.54 2.64 15.37
CA ASN A 139 22.43 1.76 15.70
C ASN A 139 21.10 2.38 15.28
N ASN A 140 20.39 1.74 14.34
CA ASN A 140 18.97 2.00 14.16
C ASN A 140 18.24 0.67 13.91
N SER A 141 17.66 0.12 14.99
CA SER A 141 17.09 -1.22 15.08
C SER A 141 15.69 -1.37 14.47
N PHE A 142 15.30 -0.56 13.49
CA PHE A 142 13.92 -0.58 12.97
C PHE A 142 13.74 -0.91 11.49
N TYR A 143 14.83 -1.13 10.74
CA TYR A 143 14.73 -1.58 9.35
C TYR A 143 15.88 -2.54 9.01
N GLN A 144 15.74 -3.81 9.39
CA GLN A 144 16.45 -4.88 8.68
C GLN A 144 15.47 -5.50 7.69
N VAL A 145 15.35 -4.86 6.51
CA VAL A 145 14.83 -5.53 5.33
C VAL A 145 16.01 -6.31 4.75
N HIS A 146 16.01 -7.63 4.93
CA HIS A 146 16.90 -8.52 4.20
C HIS A 146 16.59 -8.39 2.71
N VAL A 147 17.38 -7.59 1.99
CA VAL A 147 17.42 -7.62 0.54
C VAL A 147 18.25 -8.84 0.14
N ASN A 148 17.59 -9.95 -0.15
CA ASN A 148 18.23 -11.06 -0.85
C ASN A 148 18.49 -10.63 -2.30
N LYS A 149 19.65 -10.01 -2.53
CA LYS A 149 20.25 -9.92 -3.87
C LYS A 149 20.97 -11.23 -4.14
N HIS A 150 20.28 -12.19 -4.73
CA HIS A 150 20.93 -13.21 -5.53
C HIS A 150 20.18 -13.33 -6.85
N ASP A 151 20.56 -12.47 -7.79
CA ASP A 151 20.67 -12.83 -9.19
C ASP A 151 21.60 -11.84 -9.88
N ARG A 152 22.83 -12.32 -10.11
CA ARG A 152 23.76 -11.99 -11.22
C ARG A 152 25.17 -12.44 -10.85
N SER A 153 25.61 -13.55 -11.44
CA SER A 153 26.92 -13.68 -12.11
C SER A 153 26.94 -15.06 -12.78
N SER A 154 26.73 -15.14 -14.09
CA SER A 154 27.78 -15.11 -15.13
C SER A 154 28.25 -16.51 -15.48
N ASP A 155 28.21 -16.78 -16.79
CA ASP A 155 28.94 -17.82 -17.49
C ASP A 155 30.30 -18.17 -16.88
N ILE A 156 30.63 -19.47 -16.80
CA ILE A 156 31.93 -20.05 -17.18
C ILE A 156 31.71 -21.54 -17.51
N GLY A 157 32.02 -21.90 -18.76
CA GLY A 157 32.95 -22.99 -19.06
C GLY A 157 32.47 -24.44 -18.98
N ALA A 158 32.15 -25.00 -20.14
CA ALA A 158 32.22 -26.43 -20.41
C ALA A 158 33.63 -26.98 -20.15
N VAL A 159 33.76 -28.10 -19.42
CA VAL A 159 34.86 -29.06 -19.56
C VAL A 159 34.34 -30.48 -19.31
N LYS A 160 34.59 -31.35 -20.29
CA LYS A 160 34.35 -32.80 -20.32
C LYS A 160 35.13 -33.54 -19.21
N GLN A 161 34.58 -34.66 -18.76
CA GLN A 161 35.31 -35.93 -18.71
C GLN A 161 34.43 -37.03 -19.31
#